data_AF-A0A2H8TW04-F1
#
_entry.id   AF-A0A2H8TW04-F1
#
_cell.length_a   1.000
_cell.length_b   1.000
_cell.length_c   1.000
_cell.angle_alpha   90.00
_cell.angle_beta   90.00
_cell.angle_gamma   90.00
#
_symmetry.space_group_name_H-M   'P 1'
#
loop_
_entity.id
_entity.type
_entity.pdbx_description
1 polymer ?
#
loop_
_entity_poly.entity_id
_entity_poly.type
_entity_poly.pdbx_seq_one_letter_code
_entity_poly.pdbx_strand_id
1 'polypeptide(L)'
;MDSDLKDLDLYGILEIQQSATEKEIKTAYRKKALQCHPDKNPDNPKAAQLFLQLSKILTVLTDTAARLAYDKLVNAKIAAKLREKEYDSKRKKLIDDLVKRENAALGKQKDTVERNFEKELERLRKESSSLLAKERARVNELLKQQESEKEKIGSFKLKVKWKENGKYNKENLTSLFSKHGDVITVVVLENKKCVALVEYKSKTSAINAKNFEVGYPNFPLIVSFLGDYGQDTKKSSAHTSAQNPTNIFSAYQNQNVNHTENTSKTTSSAQAFLDYEAMILERFRQAGKPQQENSNSSNINKEESKVV
;
A
#
# COMPACT_ATOMS: atom_id res chain seq x y z
N MET A 1 -24.50 -64.27 -14.80
CA MET A 1 -23.82 -63.71 -13.61
C MET A 1 -24.76 -62.73 -12.95
N ASP A 2 -25.30 -63.11 -11.79
CA ASP A 2 -26.12 -62.25 -10.92
C ASP A 2 -25.41 -60.90 -10.73
N SER A 3 -26.15 -59.80 -10.90
CA SER A 3 -25.59 -58.43 -10.80
C SER A 3 -24.93 -58.20 -9.44
N ASP A 4 -25.55 -58.72 -8.39
CA ASP A 4 -25.09 -58.56 -7.01
C ASP A 4 -23.70 -59.17 -6.79
N LEU A 5 -23.33 -60.25 -7.46
CA LEU A 5 -22.02 -60.91 -7.25
C LEU A 5 -20.84 -60.20 -7.94
N LYS A 6 -21.09 -59.25 -8.85
CA LYS A 6 -20.02 -58.56 -9.61
C LYS A 6 -19.31 -57.47 -8.79
N ASP A 7 -19.97 -56.98 -7.75
CA ASP A 7 -19.47 -55.88 -6.92
C ASP A 7 -18.98 -56.35 -5.54
N LEU A 8 -19.28 -57.60 -5.16
CA LEU A 8 -18.74 -58.22 -3.96
C LEU A 8 -17.42 -58.93 -4.22
N ASP A 9 -16.55 -58.92 -3.21
CA ASP A 9 -15.30 -59.69 -3.22
C ASP A 9 -15.56 -61.17 -2.88
N LEU A 10 -15.77 -61.98 -3.92
CA LEU A 10 -16.06 -63.42 -3.79
C LEU A 10 -14.95 -64.18 -3.03
N TYR A 11 -13.68 -63.80 -3.24
CA TYR A 11 -12.53 -64.45 -2.60
C TYR A 11 -12.38 -64.00 -1.14
N GLY A 12 -12.57 -62.70 -0.87
CA GLY A 12 -12.58 -62.14 0.47
C GLY A 12 -13.70 -62.73 1.34
N ILE A 13 -14.88 -62.98 0.78
CA ILE A 13 -16.00 -63.60 1.51
C ILE A 13 -15.69 -65.05 1.88
N LEU A 14 -14.93 -65.79 1.09
CA LEU A 14 -14.45 -67.13 1.46
C LEU A 14 -13.14 -67.12 2.25
N GLU A 15 -12.54 -65.94 2.47
CA GLU A 15 -11.25 -65.75 3.14
C GLU A 15 -10.11 -66.55 2.49
N ILE A 16 -10.10 -66.55 1.16
CA ILE A 16 -9.09 -67.24 0.35
C ILE A 16 -8.41 -66.26 -0.60
N GLN A 17 -7.23 -66.63 -1.09
CA GLN A 17 -6.52 -65.86 -2.11
C GLN A 17 -7.15 -66.11 -3.50
N GLN A 18 -7.04 -65.14 -4.40
CA GLN A 18 -7.49 -65.28 -5.79
C GLN A 18 -6.76 -66.42 -6.54
N SER A 19 -5.55 -66.76 -6.09
CA SER A 19 -4.75 -67.89 -6.59
C SER A 19 -5.20 -69.27 -6.07
N ALA A 20 -6.24 -69.34 -5.22
CA ALA A 20 -6.68 -70.58 -4.60
C ALA A 20 -7.17 -71.61 -5.64
N THR A 21 -6.83 -72.87 -5.41
CA THR A 21 -7.28 -73.99 -6.24
C THR A 21 -8.75 -74.33 -5.96
N GLU A 22 -9.40 -75.04 -6.90
CA GLU A 22 -10.80 -75.44 -6.72
C GLU A 22 -11.03 -76.30 -5.46
N LYS A 23 -10.02 -77.12 -5.08
CA LYS A 23 -10.05 -77.92 -3.85
C LYS A 23 -10.07 -77.04 -2.60
N GLU A 24 -9.30 -75.96 -2.59
CA GLU A 24 -9.26 -74.99 -1.49
C GLU A 24 -10.56 -74.21 -1.40
N ILE A 25 -11.12 -73.78 -2.54
CA ILE A 25 -12.43 -73.10 -2.61
C ILE A 25 -13.53 -73.98 -1.99
N LYS A 26 -13.62 -75.26 -2.40
CA LYS A 26 -14.62 -76.20 -1.84
C LYS A 26 -14.42 -76.43 -0.35
N THR A 27 -13.17 -76.45 0.13
CA THR A 27 -12.86 -76.66 1.54
C THR A 27 -13.21 -75.43 2.39
N ALA A 28 -12.87 -74.23 1.91
CA ALA A 28 -13.26 -72.97 2.54
C ALA A 28 -14.78 -72.79 2.60
N TYR A 29 -15.48 -73.12 1.51
CA TYR A 29 -16.94 -73.14 1.47
C TYR A 29 -17.52 -74.06 2.55
N ARG A 30 -17.05 -75.32 2.65
CA ARG A 30 -17.56 -76.26 3.69
C ARG A 30 -17.37 -75.70 5.09
N LYS A 31 -16.22 -75.09 5.37
CA LYS A 31 -15.93 -74.48 6.68
C LYS A 31 -16.89 -73.33 6.98
N LYS A 32 -17.10 -72.40 6.05
CA LYS A 32 -18.02 -71.26 6.24
C LYS A 32 -19.49 -71.68 6.24
N ALA A 33 -19.87 -72.65 5.41
CA ALA A 33 -21.23 -73.17 5.35
C ALA A 33 -21.65 -73.82 6.68
N LEU A 34 -20.73 -74.54 7.35
CA LEU A 34 -20.97 -75.10 8.69
C LEU A 34 -21.16 -74.01 9.76
N GLN A 35 -20.43 -72.90 9.66
CA GLN A 35 -20.54 -71.76 10.58
C GLN A 35 -21.85 -71.00 10.39
N CYS A 36 -22.29 -70.82 9.14
CA CYS A 36 -23.49 -70.05 8.79
C CYS A 36 -24.72 -70.94 8.53
N HIS A 37 -24.72 -72.21 8.94
CA HIS A 37 -25.83 -73.12 8.64
C HIS A 37 -27.12 -72.69 9.39
N PRO A 38 -28.28 -72.61 8.73
CA PRO A 38 -29.52 -72.14 9.35
C PRO A 38 -30.01 -73.06 10.48
N ASP A 39 -29.79 -74.38 10.35
CA ASP A 39 -30.17 -75.37 11.40
C ASP A 39 -29.36 -75.23 12.69
N LYS A 40 -28.08 -74.80 12.59
CA LYS A 40 -27.22 -74.58 13.76
C LYS A 40 -27.37 -73.18 14.35
N ASN A 41 -27.96 -72.25 13.60
CA ASN A 41 -28.14 -70.86 13.99
C ASN A 41 -29.60 -70.42 13.78
N PRO A 42 -30.58 -71.09 14.41
CA PRO A 42 -32.00 -70.79 14.22
C PRO A 42 -32.38 -69.36 14.67
N ASP A 43 -31.63 -68.78 15.61
CA ASP A 43 -31.86 -67.44 16.13
C ASP A 43 -31.32 -66.31 15.24
N ASN A 44 -30.54 -66.63 14.19
CA ASN A 44 -29.93 -65.63 13.32
C ASN A 44 -30.55 -65.64 11.91
N PRO A 45 -31.47 -64.72 11.59
CA PRO A 45 -32.10 -64.65 10.27
C PRO A 45 -31.09 -64.33 9.14
N LYS A 46 -29.92 -63.78 9.46
CA LYS A 46 -28.85 -63.52 8.47
C LYS A 46 -28.09 -64.79 8.10
N ALA A 47 -28.12 -65.85 8.91
CA ALA A 47 -27.43 -67.10 8.62
C ALA A 47 -27.95 -67.73 7.31
N ALA A 48 -29.27 -67.75 7.11
CA ALA A 48 -29.89 -68.23 5.88
C ALA A 48 -29.47 -67.42 4.63
N GLN A 49 -29.42 -66.09 4.75
CA GLN A 49 -29.00 -65.21 3.66
C GLN A 49 -27.51 -65.41 3.31
N LEU A 50 -26.64 -65.47 4.33
CA LEU A 50 -25.21 -65.71 4.15
C LEU A 50 -24.94 -67.10 3.55
N PHE A 51 -25.67 -68.12 3.98
CA PHE A 51 -25.56 -69.47 3.42
C PHE A 51 -25.96 -69.51 1.94
N LEU A 52 -27.05 -68.83 1.57
CA LEU A 52 -27.46 -68.71 0.17
C LEU A 52 -26.41 -67.95 -0.65
N GLN A 53 -25.85 -66.88 -0.11
CA GLN A 53 -24.78 -66.10 -0.74
C GLN A 53 -23.51 -66.94 -0.93
N LEU A 54 -23.08 -67.70 0.07
CA LEU A 54 -21.95 -68.63 -0.02
C LEU A 54 -22.18 -69.69 -1.10
N SER A 55 -23.41 -70.20 -1.22
CA SER A 55 -23.78 -71.17 -2.25
C SER A 55 -23.65 -70.56 -3.66
N LYS A 56 -24.13 -69.32 -3.86
CA LYS A 56 -23.95 -68.58 -5.11
C LYS A 56 -22.47 -68.34 -5.44
N ILE A 57 -21.67 -67.93 -4.45
CA ILE A 57 -20.23 -67.70 -4.61
C ILE A 57 -19.54 -69.00 -5.06
N LEU A 58 -19.86 -70.12 -4.42
CA LEU A 58 -19.29 -71.42 -4.80
C LEU A 58 -19.58 -71.73 -6.26
N THR A 59 -20.83 -71.60 -6.72
CA THR A 59 -21.22 -71.86 -8.12
C THR A 59 -20.42 -71.02 -9.11
N VAL A 60 -20.15 -69.76 -8.79
CA VAL A 60 -19.35 -68.86 -9.65
C VAL A 60 -17.87 -69.23 -9.65
N LEU A 61 -17.31 -69.61 -8.49
CA LEU A 61 -15.89 -69.91 -8.36
C LEU A 61 -15.51 -71.33 -8.81
N THR A 62 -16.47 -72.26 -8.87
CA THR A 62 -16.27 -73.62 -9.39
C THR A 62 -16.45 -73.72 -10.90
N ASP A 63 -17.29 -72.89 -11.53
CA ASP A 63 -17.36 -72.81 -12.98
C ASP A 63 -16.15 -72.04 -13.55
N THR A 64 -15.38 -72.71 -14.40
CA THR A 64 -14.18 -72.15 -15.03
C THR A 64 -14.47 -70.90 -15.86
N ALA A 65 -15.57 -70.87 -16.62
CA ALA A 65 -15.91 -69.75 -17.48
C ALA A 65 -16.37 -68.54 -16.65
N ALA A 66 -17.21 -68.81 -15.67
CA ALA A 66 -17.66 -67.87 -14.65
C ALA A 66 -16.50 -67.21 -13.89
N ARG A 67 -15.59 -68.03 -13.36
CA ARG A 67 -14.42 -67.56 -12.61
C ARG A 67 -13.52 -66.68 -13.46
N LEU A 68 -13.23 -67.08 -14.70
CA LEU A 68 -12.43 -66.28 -15.63
C LEU A 68 -13.07 -64.92 -15.94
N ALA A 69 -14.40 -64.87 -16.09
CA ALA A 69 -15.11 -63.61 -16.33
C ALA A 69 -15.04 -62.68 -15.10
N TYR A 70 -15.18 -63.23 -13.90
CA TYR A 70 -15.04 -62.48 -12.65
C TYR A 70 -13.60 -61.97 -12.45
N ASP A 71 -12.60 -62.82 -12.65
CA ASP A 71 -11.18 -62.45 -12.52
C ASP A 71 -10.79 -61.35 -13.50
N LYS A 72 -11.29 -61.40 -14.75
CA LYS A 72 -11.10 -60.31 -15.73
C LYS A 72 -11.68 -58.99 -15.23
N LEU A 73 -12.88 -59.01 -14.64
CA LEU A 73 -13.52 -57.81 -14.11
C LEU A 73 -12.72 -57.22 -12.93
N VAL A 74 -12.29 -58.07 -11.98
CA VAL A 74 -11.50 -57.65 -10.82
C VAL A 74 -10.17 -57.05 -11.27
N ASN A 75 -9.46 -57.72 -12.18
CA ASN A 75 -8.19 -57.22 -12.73
C ASN A 75 -8.37 -55.90 -13.48
N ALA A 76 -9.45 -55.74 -14.24
CA ALA A 76 -9.78 -54.49 -14.91
C ALA A 76 -10.05 -53.36 -13.91
N LYS A 77 -10.80 -53.62 -12.82
CA LYS A 77 -11.06 -52.66 -11.74
C LYS A 77 -9.76 -52.24 -11.04
N ILE A 78 -8.87 -53.20 -10.74
CA ILE A 78 -7.55 -52.92 -10.13
C ILE A 78 -6.69 -52.07 -11.06
N ALA A 79 -6.59 -52.45 -12.35
CA ALA A 79 -5.82 -51.72 -13.34
C ALA A 79 -6.36 -50.30 -13.56
N ALA A 80 -7.68 -50.12 -13.56
CA ALA A 80 -8.30 -48.79 -13.65
C ALA A 80 -7.92 -47.91 -12.46
N LYS A 81 -8.00 -48.44 -11.23
CA LYS A 81 -7.62 -47.74 -10.01
C LYS A 81 -6.13 -47.37 -9.98
N LEU A 82 -5.27 -48.22 -10.53
CA LEU A 82 -3.84 -47.91 -10.64
C LEU A 82 -3.59 -46.77 -11.62
N ARG A 83 -4.21 -46.82 -12.81
CA ARG A 83 -4.13 -45.73 -13.81
C ARG A 83 -4.63 -44.41 -13.25
N GLU A 84 -5.76 -44.42 -12.52
CA GLU A 84 -6.31 -43.23 -11.87
C GLU A 84 -5.29 -42.59 -10.93
N LYS A 85 -4.67 -43.37 -10.04
CA LYS A 85 -3.61 -42.87 -9.14
C LYS A 85 -2.41 -42.27 -9.89
N GLU A 86 -2.01 -42.87 -11.01
CA GLU A 86 -0.95 -42.34 -11.85
C GLU A 86 -1.34 -41.02 -12.51
N TYR A 87 -2.56 -40.93 -13.07
CA TYR A 87 -3.10 -39.71 -13.66
C TYR A 87 -3.24 -38.60 -12.63
N ASP A 88 -3.70 -38.90 -11.42
CA ASP A 88 -3.81 -37.93 -10.33
C ASP A 88 -2.46 -37.38 -9.93
N SER A 89 -1.45 -38.25 -9.82
CA SER A 89 -0.08 -37.84 -9.50
C SER A 89 0.51 -36.94 -10.58
N LYS A 90 0.29 -37.28 -11.86
CA LYS A 90 0.73 -36.45 -13.01
C LYS A 90 -0.03 -35.11 -13.06
N ARG A 91 -1.35 -35.14 -12.88
CA ARG A 91 -2.22 -33.96 -12.83
C ARG A 91 -1.80 -33.01 -11.71
N LYS A 92 -1.54 -33.54 -10.52
CA LYS A 92 -1.06 -32.75 -9.38
C LYS A 92 0.26 -32.05 -9.70
N LYS A 93 1.25 -32.77 -10.25
CA LYS A 93 2.53 -32.18 -10.66
C LYS A 93 2.36 -31.07 -11.69
N LEU A 94 1.46 -31.25 -12.66
CA LEU A 94 1.16 -30.23 -13.66
C LEU A 94 0.54 -28.97 -13.02
N ILE A 95 -0.42 -29.16 -12.10
CA ILE A 95 -1.06 -28.06 -11.37
C ILE A 95 -0.02 -27.31 -10.55
N ASP A 96 0.81 -28.01 -9.78
CA ASP A 96 1.84 -27.41 -8.95
C ASP A 96 2.84 -26.59 -9.78
N ASP A 97 3.25 -27.10 -10.94
CA ASP A 97 4.14 -26.39 -11.86
C ASP A 97 3.48 -25.15 -12.50
N LEU A 98 2.20 -25.25 -12.89
CA LEU A 98 1.43 -24.12 -13.41
C LEU A 98 1.27 -23.02 -12.35
N VAL A 99 0.87 -23.38 -11.13
CA VAL A 99 0.69 -22.43 -10.01
C VAL A 99 2.02 -21.75 -9.68
N LYS A 100 3.12 -22.50 -9.69
CA LYS A 100 4.46 -21.93 -9.45
C LYS A 100 4.82 -20.91 -10.52
N ARG A 101 4.56 -21.21 -11.80
CA ARG A 101 4.81 -20.27 -12.91
C ARG A 101 3.93 -19.02 -12.82
N GLU A 102 2.66 -19.17 -12.48
CA GLU A 102 1.73 -18.05 -12.29
C GLU A 102 2.16 -17.15 -11.13
N ASN A 103 2.46 -17.72 -9.97
CA ASN A 103 2.94 -16.96 -8.81
C ASN A 103 4.24 -16.22 -9.10
N ALA A 104 5.17 -16.84 -9.84
CA ALA A 104 6.41 -16.18 -10.24
C ALA A 104 6.17 -15.02 -11.22
N ALA A 105 5.22 -15.16 -12.15
CA ALA A 105 4.85 -14.09 -13.08
C ALA A 105 4.16 -12.92 -12.35
N LEU A 106 3.19 -13.23 -11.48
CA LEU A 106 2.48 -12.24 -10.66
C LEU A 106 3.43 -11.53 -9.69
N GLY A 107 4.37 -12.25 -9.08
CA GLY A 107 5.40 -11.66 -8.21
C GLY A 107 6.24 -10.63 -8.96
N LYS A 108 6.75 -10.98 -10.15
CA LYS A 108 7.50 -10.04 -10.99
C LYS A 108 6.68 -8.80 -11.35
N GLN A 109 5.40 -8.97 -11.69
CA GLN A 109 4.53 -7.85 -12.03
C GLN A 109 4.30 -6.94 -10.81
N LYS A 110 4.01 -7.51 -9.64
CA LYS A 110 3.89 -6.75 -8.38
C LYS A 110 5.17 -5.99 -8.05
N ASP A 111 6.33 -6.65 -8.09
CA ASP A 111 7.62 -6.02 -7.82
C ASP A 111 7.89 -4.83 -8.76
N THR A 112 7.52 -4.95 -10.04
CA THR A 112 7.69 -3.85 -10.99
C THR A 112 6.76 -2.67 -10.70
N VAL A 113 5.50 -2.94 -10.33
CA VAL A 113 4.53 -1.90 -9.99
C VAL A 113 4.91 -1.20 -8.69
N GLU A 114 5.29 -1.95 -7.65
CA GLU A 114 5.76 -1.42 -6.38
C GLU A 114 7.00 -0.54 -6.56
N ARG A 115 7.98 -1.01 -7.34
CA ARG A 115 9.19 -0.20 -7.62
C ARG A 115 8.86 1.09 -8.37
N ASN A 116 7.91 1.06 -9.30
CA ASN A 116 7.48 2.26 -10.00
C ASN A 116 6.74 3.23 -9.07
N PHE A 117 5.88 2.70 -8.19
CA PHE A 117 5.16 3.49 -7.22
C PHE A 117 6.10 4.14 -6.19
N GLU A 118 7.09 3.40 -5.71
CA GLU A 118 8.07 3.88 -4.73
C GLU A 118 8.92 5.02 -5.30
N LYS A 119 9.31 4.93 -6.58
CA LYS A 119 9.98 6.03 -7.30
C LYS A 119 9.10 7.28 -7.38
N GLU A 120 7.82 7.13 -7.67
CA GLU A 120 6.90 8.26 -7.76
C GLU A 120 6.66 8.90 -6.37
N LEU A 121 6.56 8.07 -5.32
CA LEU A 121 6.43 8.56 -3.94
C LEU A 121 7.65 9.38 -3.51
N GLU A 122 8.86 8.91 -3.85
CA GLU A 122 10.10 9.62 -3.56
C GLU A 122 10.17 10.96 -4.31
N ARG A 123 9.76 10.98 -5.58
CA ARG A 123 9.66 12.21 -6.39
C ARG A 123 8.72 13.23 -5.72
N LEU A 124 7.52 12.82 -5.33
CA LEU A 124 6.53 13.69 -4.67
C LEU A 124 7.02 14.20 -3.30
N ARG A 125 7.67 13.35 -2.51
CA ARG A 125 8.28 13.76 -1.23
C ARG A 125 9.34 14.84 -1.43
N LYS A 126 10.21 14.66 -2.44
CA LYS A 126 11.25 15.62 -2.77
C LYS A 126 10.65 16.95 -3.27
N GLU A 127 9.62 16.89 -4.10
CA GLU A 127 8.91 18.08 -4.58
C GLU A 127 8.27 18.87 -3.43
N SER A 128 7.56 18.17 -2.53
CA SER A 128 6.96 18.76 -1.34
C SER A 128 8.01 19.38 -0.41
N SER A 129 9.11 18.67 -0.16
CA SER A 129 10.24 19.17 0.65
C SER A 129 10.86 20.44 0.04
N SER A 130 11.06 20.45 -1.28
CA SER A 130 11.58 21.62 -1.99
C SER A 130 10.66 22.82 -1.87
N LEU A 131 9.35 22.62 -1.99
CA LEU A 131 8.36 23.69 -1.86
C LEU A 131 8.33 24.25 -0.43
N LEU A 132 8.31 23.39 0.58
CA LEU A 132 8.40 23.79 1.98
C LEU A 132 9.68 24.56 2.29
N ALA A 133 10.81 24.16 1.70
CA ALA A 133 12.08 24.87 1.86
C ALA A 133 12.02 26.28 1.22
N LYS A 134 11.44 26.39 0.02
CA LYS A 134 11.22 27.69 -0.64
C LYS A 134 10.32 28.60 0.19
N GLU A 135 9.21 28.09 0.71
CA GLU A 135 8.30 28.88 1.55
C GLU A 135 8.95 29.28 2.87
N ARG A 136 9.68 28.37 3.53
CA ARG A 136 10.45 28.71 4.74
C ARG A 136 11.48 29.81 4.46
N ALA A 137 12.19 29.74 3.33
CA ALA A 137 13.15 30.77 2.96
C ALA A 137 12.48 32.13 2.76
N ARG A 138 11.33 32.16 2.08
CA ARG A 138 10.53 33.37 1.87
C ARG A 138 10.06 33.97 3.20
N VAL A 139 9.53 33.14 4.10
CA VAL A 139 9.08 33.58 5.43
C VAL A 139 10.25 34.13 6.25
N ASN A 140 11.39 33.45 6.25
CA ASN A 140 12.58 33.92 6.96
C ASN A 140 13.08 35.26 6.42
N GLU A 141 13.02 35.47 5.10
CA GLU A 141 13.37 36.75 4.49
C GLU A 141 12.43 37.87 4.94
N LEU A 142 11.11 37.62 4.97
CA LEU A 142 10.13 38.57 5.50
C LEU A 142 10.37 38.90 6.98
N LEU A 143 10.68 37.88 7.80
CA LEU A 143 11.01 38.09 9.21
C LEU A 143 12.26 38.96 9.36
N LYS A 144 13.30 38.71 8.58
CA LYS A 144 14.53 39.51 8.58
C LYS A 144 14.26 40.95 8.15
N GLN A 145 13.39 41.17 7.16
CA GLN A 145 12.96 42.51 6.77
C GLN A 145 12.22 43.21 7.91
N GLN A 146 11.26 42.54 8.54
CA GLN A 146 10.54 43.07 9.71
C GLN A 146 11.45 43.35 10.90
N GLU A 147 12.44 42.50 11.18
CA GLU A 147 13.44 42.74 12.22
C GLU A 147 14.29 43.96 11.87
N SER A 148 14.74 44.10 10.62
CA SER A 148 15.48 45.30 10.18
C SER A 148 14.63 46.59 10.25
N GLU A 149 13.32 46.49 10.04
CA GLU A 149 12.38 47.60 10.20
C GLU A 149 12.14 47.93 11.68
N LYS A 150 12.05 46.91 12.55
CA LYS A 150 11.97 47.09 14.00
C LYS A 150 13.25 47.67 14.57
N GLU A 151 14.42 47.27 14.09
CA GLU A 151 15.72 47.86 14.47
C GLU A 151 15.82 49.34 14.06
N LYS A 152 15.18 49.74 12.95
CA LYS A 152 15.04 51.15 12.55
C LYS A 152 14.07 51.92 13.45
N ILE A 153 13.04 51.27 14.00
CA ILE A 153 12.13 51.83 15.01
C ILE A 153 12.80 51.69 16.39
N GLY A 154 13.85 52.47 16.59
CA GLY A 154 14.53 52.58 17.88
C GLY A 154 13.69 53.35 18.90
N SER A 155 13.74 52.92 20.16
CA SER A 155 13.28 53.69 21.33
C SER A 155 14.34 54.73 21.68
N PHE A 156 14.17 55.98 21.23
CA PHE A 156 15.14 57.05 21.47
C PHE A 156 14.77 57.85 22.71
N LYS A 157 15.52 57.64 23.80
CA LYS A 157 15.22 58.24 25.12
C LYS A 157 16.03 59.50 25.37
N LEU A 158 15.33 60.56 25.76
CA LEU A 158 15.87 61.83 26.22
C LEU A 158 15.58 62.01 27.70
N LYS A 159 16.56 62.55 28.41
CA LYS A 159 16.42 63.02 29.78
C LYS A 159 16.30 64.54 29.75
N VAL A 160 15.17 65.04 30.27
CA VAL A 160 14.83 66.45 30.33
C VAL A 160 14.90 66.90 31.79
N LYS A 161 15.62 67.99 32.06
CA LYS A 161 15.80 68.55 33.41
C LYS A 161 15.46 70.04 33.42
N TRP A 162 14.85 70.52 34.50
CA TRP A 162 14.60 71.95 34.73
C TRP A 162 14.96 72.36 36.17
N LYS A 163 14.81 73.66 36.50
CA LYS A 163 15.21 74.22 37.80
C LYS A 163 14.03 74.45 38.76
N GLU A 164 12.87 74.89 38.27
CA GLU A 164 11.73 75.29 39.12
C GLU A 164 10.61 74.24 39.20
N ASN A 165 10.18 73.93 40.43
CA ASN A 165 9.12 72.97 40.67
C ASN A 165 7.76 73.52 40.24
N GLY A 166 6.93 72.70 39.59
CA GLY A 166 5.51 72.98 39.36
C GLY A 166 5.14 73.64 38.02
N LYS A 167 6.09 74.07 37.19
CA LYS A 167 5.77 74.67 35.88
C LYS A 167 5.61 73.65 34.75
N TYR A 168 6.36 72.56 34.80
CA TYR A 168 6.33 71.49 33.82
C TYR A 168 5.59 70.27 34.36
N ASN A 169 4.51 69.88 33.69
CA ASN A 169 3.76 68.66 33.94
C ASN A 169 3.83 67.74 32.70
N LYS A 170 3.30 66.53 32.83
CA LYS A 170 3.29 65.55 31.73
C LYS A 170 2.62 66.10 30.47
N GLU A 171 1.53 66.84 30.60
CA GLU A 171 0.75 67.38 29.48
C GLU A 171 1.51 68.45 28.69
N ASN A 172 2.08 69.45 29.39
CA ASN A 172 2.83 70.53 28.76
C ASN A 172 4.13 70.01 28.13
N LEU A 173 4.82 69.07 28.78
CA LEU A 173 5.99 68.42 28.19
C LEU A 173 5.60 67.58 26.97
N THR A 174 4.47 66.88 27.01
CA THR A 174 3.98 66.15 25.83
C THR A 174 3.74 67.12 24.67
N SER A 175 3.08 68.25 24.91
CA SER A 175 2.83 69.27 23.88
C SER A 175 4.13 69.87 23.32
N LEU A 176 5.07 70.25 24.19
CA LEU A 176 6.36 70.83 23.77
C LEU A 176 7.20 69.87 22.94
N PHE A 177 7.26 68.60 23.33
CA PHE A 177 8.10 67.62 22.65
C PHE A 177 7.41 67.01 21.41
N SER A 178 6.08 66.99 21.34
CA SER A 178 5.36 66.50 20.15
C SER A 178 5.61 67.35 18.89
N LYS A 179 6.02 68.62 19.03
CA LYS A 179 6.34 69.47 17.86
C LYS A 179 7.57 68.99 17.07
N HIS A 180 8.43 68.18 17.68
CA HIS A 180 9.65 67.64 17.07
C HIS A 180 9.46 66.25 16.46
N GLY A 181 8.29 65.64 16.66
CA GLY A 181 7.88 64.37 16.05
C GLY A 181 7.13 63.45 17.00
N ASP A 182 6.97 62.18 16.58
CA ASP A 182 6.16 61.20 17.28
C ASP A 182 6.79 60.77 18.62
N VAL A 183 6.23 61.28 19.71
CA VAL A 183 6.58 60.91 21.08
C VAL A 183 5.83 59.63 21.47
N ILE A 184 6.57 58.59 21.87
CA ILE A 184 6.04 57.33 22.38
C ILE A 184 5.57 57.50 23.83
N THR A 185 6.38 58.13 24.69
CA THR A 185 6.07 58.25 26.11
C THR A 185 6.76 59.45 26.74
N VAL A 186 6.05 60.12 27.67
CA VAL A 186 6.60 61.14 28.57
C VAL A 186 6.34 60.72 30.01
N VAL A 187 7.39 60.59 30.81
CA VAL A 187 7.33 60.24 32.24
C VAL A 187 8.00 61.34 33.06
N VAL A 188 7.26 61.98 33.97
CA VAL A 188 7.81 62.92 34.95
C VAL A 188 8.18 62.14 36.21
N LEU A 189 9.43 62.25 36.68
CA LEU A 189 9.87 61.52 37.87
C LEU A 189 9.48 62.27 39.15
N GLU A 190 8.58 61.69 39.93
CA GLU A 190 8.10 62.25 41.20
C GLU A 190 9.20 62.25 42.29
N ASN A 191 10.10 61.25 42.24
CA ASN A 191 11.18 61.08 43.23
C ASN A 191 12.37 62.04 43.02
N LYS A 192 12.43 62.73 41.87
CA LYS A 192 13.45 63.73 41.53
C LYS A 192 12.75 64.95 40.94
N LYS A 193 12.26 65.83 41.82
CA LYS A 193 11.57 67.07 41.42
C LYS A 193 12.42 67.78 40.35
N CYS A 194 11.83 68.04 39.19
CA CYS A 194 12.43 68.62 37.98
C CYS A 194 13.16 67.71 36.97
N VAL A 195 12.77 66.44 36.84
CA VAL A 195 13.28 65.56 35.77
C VAL A 195 12.14 64.82 35.06
N ALA A 196 12.21 64.73 33.73
CA ALA A 196 11.35 63.90 32.91
C ALA A 196 12.14 63.05 31.92
N LEU A 197 11.54 61.95 31.48
CA LEU A 197 12.01 61.10 30.40
C LEU A 197 11.04 61.22 29.24
N VAL A 198 11.58 61.46 28.05
CA VAL A 198 10.83 61.55 26.80
C VAL A 198 11.37 60.48 25.86
N GLU A 199 10.49 59.67 25.30
CA GLU A 199 10.84 58.61 24.37
C GLU A 199 10.24 58.92 23.00
N TYR A 200 11.09 58.93 21.96
CA TYR A 200 10.68 59.14 20.57
C TYR A 200 10.75 57.85 19.76
N LYS A 201 9.87 57.77 18.76
CA LYS A 201 9.82 56.69 17.78
C LYS A 201 10.92 56.79 16.72
N SER A 202 11.45 58.00 16.49
CA SER A 202 12.44 58.29 15.45
C SER A 202 13.67 58.98 16.02
N LYS A 203 14.85 58.57 15.51
CA LYS A 203 16.16 59.15 15.87
C LYS A 203 16.20 60.64 15.57
N THR A 204 15.68 61.03 14.41
CA THR A 204 15.70 62.41 13.93
C THR A 204 14.90 63.33 14.85
N SER A 205 13.74 62.87 15.32
CA SER A 205 12.90 63.61 16.27
C SER A 205 13.59 63.84 17.61
N ALA A 206 14.29 62.82 18.13
CA ALA A 206 15.06 62.95 19.36
C ALA A 206 16.25 63.93 19.21
N ILE A 207 16.93 63.95 18.06
CA ILE A 207 18.02 64.89 17.75
C ILE A 207 17.48 66.33 17.68
N ASN A 208 16.37 66.53 16.97
CA ASN A 208 15.75 67.85 16.84
C ASN A 208 15.30 68.39 18.20
N ALA A 209 14.65 67.56 19.02
CA ALA A 209 14.23 67.94 20.36
C ALA A 209 15.39 68.32 21.26
N LYS A 210 16.53 67.61 21.21
CA LYS A 210 17.73 68.00 21.96
C LYS A 210 18.29 69.36 21.52
N ASN A 211 18.35 69.61 20.22
CA ASN A 211 19.04 70.78 19.66
C ASN A 211 18.20 72.05 19.73
N PHE A 212 16.87 71.94 19.61
CA PHE A 212 15.98 73.09 19.46
C PHE A 212 15.07 73.32 20.67
N GLU A 213 14.89 72.36 21.57
CA GLU A 213 14.05 72.56 22.75
C GLU A 213 14.81 73.25 23.89
N VAL A 214 14.41 74.48 24.17
CA VAL A 214 14.97 75.28 25.27
C VAL A 214 13.96 75.54 26.40
N GLY A 215 12.71 75.13 26.24
CA GLY A 215 11.61 75.40 27.19
C GLY A 215 11.01 76.79 27.04
N TYR A 216 10.24 77.21 28.04
CA TYR A 216 9.61 78.54 28.07
C TYR A 216 10.64 79.65 28.35
N PRO A 217 10.42 80.90 27.87
CA PRO A 217 11.40 82.00 27.96
C PRO A 217 11.97 82.28 29.36
N ASN A 218 11.18 82.06 30.40
CA ASN A 218 11.59 82.29 31.80
C ASN A 218 11.94 80.99 32.56
N PHE A 219 11.76 79.82 31.94
CA PHE A 219 11.90 78.52 32.57
C PHE A 219 12.68 77.56 31.67
N PRO A 220 14.01 77.65 31.58
CA PRO A 220 14.78 76.87 30.62
C PRO A 220 14.76 75.36 30.92
N LEU A 221 14.73 74.55 29.86
CA LEU A 221 14.89 73.10 29.88
C LEU A 221 16.30 72.70 29.44
N ILE A 222 16.81 71.61 30.01
CA ILE A 222 18.06 70.97 29.62
C ILE A 222 17.73 69.57 29.11
N VAL A 223 18.00 69.33 27.83
CA VAL A 223 17.74 68.04 27.18
C VAL A 223 19.05 67.32 26.92
N SER A 224 19.11 66.04 27.31
CA SER A 224 20.31 65.19 27.17
C SER A 224 19.90 63.80 26.68
N PHE A 225 20.76 63.14 25.89
CA PHE A 225 20.51 61.77 25.47
C PHE A 225 20.65 60.81 26.67
N LEU A 226 19.73 59.85 26.78
CA LEU A 226 19.79 58.80 27.78
C LEU A 226 20.15 57.48 27.09
N GLY A 227 21.46 57.20 27.03
CA GLY A 227 22.03 56.02 26.36
C GLY A 227 23.02 56.40 25.25
N ASP A 228 23.69 55.40 24.68
CA ASP A 228 24.73 55.59 23.65
C ASP A 228 24.13 55.76 22.24
N TYR A 229 23.24 56.74 22.11
CA TYR A 229 22.57 57.06 20.83
C TYR A 229 23.30 58.18 20.06
N GLY A 230 24.57 58.44 20.41
CA GLY A 230 25.46 59.42 19.78
C GLY A 230 26.27 60.22 20.80
N GLN A 231 27.47 59.76 21.14
CA GLN A 231 28.54 60.63 21.66
C GLN A 231 29.43 61.13 20.51
N ASP A 232 29.89 62.37 20.62
CA ASP A 232 31.15 62.81 20.04
C ASP A 232 32.29 61.94 20.59
N THR A 233 32.58 60.79 19.97
CA THR A 233 33.91 60.17 20.05
C THR A 233 34.26 59.51 18.71
N LYS A 234 35.47 59.84 18.22
CA LYS A 234 36.08 59.43 16.95
C LYS A 234 36.30 57.91 16.89
N LYS A 235 36.01 57.24 15.77
CA LYS A 235 36.97 56.79 14.73
C LYS A 235 36.39 55.70 13.79
N SER A 236 36.60 55.95 12.48
CA SER A 236 36.98 55.04 11.38
C SER A 236 36.04 53.95 10.81
N SER A 237 35.68 54.20 9.54
CA SER A 237 35.73 53.32 8.34
C SER A 237 34.79 52.11 8.30
N ALA A 238 34.10 51.76 7.20
CA ALA A 238 34.27 52.08 5.78
C ALA A 238 32.95 51.80 5.01
N HIS A 239 32.75 52.50 3.89
CA HIS A 239 32.37 51.98 2.55
C HIS A 239 31.26 50.90 2.44
N THR A 240 30.22 50.97 1.60
CA THR A 240 30.00 51.64 0.30
C THR A 240 28.51 51.64 -0.07
N SER A 241 28.09 52.75 -0.67
CA SER A 241 27.10 52.96 -1.76
C SER A 241 26.23 51.75 -2.19
N ALA A 242 24.91 51.83 -2.04
CA ALA A 242 23.93 52.36 -3.01
C ALA A 242 23.60 51.40 -4.17
N GLN A 243 22.32 51.05 -4.36
CA GLN A 243 21.46 51.60 -5.43
C GLN A 243 20.05 50.93 -5.44
N ASN A 244 19.11 51.72 -5.98
CA ASN A 244 17.64 51.69 -5.87
C ASN A 244 16.91 50.40 -6.27
N PRO A 245 15.66 50.19 -5.78
CA PRO A 245 14.69 49.38 -6.50
C PRO A 245 13.82 50.28 -7.38
N THR A 246 13.74 49.95 -8.66
CA THR A 246 12.66 50.43 -9.52
C THR A 246 11.85 49.21 -9.95
N ASN A 247 10.58 49.23 -9.54
CA ASN A 247 9.40 48.88 -10.33
C ASN A 247 9.37 47.50 -11.02
N ILE A 248 8.34 46.69 -10.73
CA ILE A 248 7.27 46.35 -11.69
C ILE A 248 6.44 45.18 -11.16
N PHE A 249 5.16 45.48 -10.98
CA PHE A 249 4.04 44.56 -10.93
C PHE A 249 3.80 43.99 -12.33
N SER A 250 3.78 42.66 -12.50
CA SER A 250 2.83 41.91 -13.36
C SER A 250 3.27 40.47 -13.56
N ALA A 251 2.37 39.52 -13.27
CA ALA A 251 2.00 38.41 -14.17
C ALA A 251 1.24 37.32 -13.39
N TYR A 252 -0.06 37.52 -13.20
CA TYR A 252 -1.01 36.42 -13.15
C TYR A 252 -2.16 36.78 -14.08
N GLN A 253 -2.21 36.13 -15.22
CA GLN A 253 -3.46 35.94 -15.93
C GLN A 253 -3.48 34.53 -16.52
N ASN A 254 -4.33 33.72 -15.90
CA ASN A 254 -4.63 32.34 -16.26
C ASN A 254 -5.20 32.27 -17.68
N GLN A 255 -4.76 31.26 -18.43
CA GLN A 255 -5.57 30.60 -19.44
C GLN A 255 -5.37 29.10 -19.31
N ASN A 256 -6.45 28.37 -19.05
CA ASN A 256 -6.86 27.32 -19.98
C ASN A 256 -8.27 26.79 -19.69
N VAL A 257 -9.06 26.79 -20.76
CA VAL A 257 -10.38 26.20 -20.93
C VAL A 257 -10.21 25.02 -21.90
N ASN A 258 -10.77 23.87 -21.52
CA ASN A 258 -11.30 22.70 -22.26
C ASN A 258 -10.70 22.23 -23.60
N HIS A 259 -10.54 20.90 -23.73
CA HIS A 259 -11.06 20.05 -24.83
C HIS A 259 -10.93 18.54 -24.44
N THR A 260 -12.03 17.83 -24.17
CA THR A 260 -12.85 16.91 -25.01
C THR A 260 -12.31 15.48 -25.23
N GLU A 261 -13.13 14.54 -24.73
CA GLU A 261 -13.54 13.22 -25.27
C GLU A 261 -12.49 12.24 -25.85
N ASN A 262 -12.41 11.05 -25.24
CA ASN A 262 -12.26 9.83 -26.03
C ASN A 262 -12.88 8.60 -25.32
N THR A 263 -13.73 7.89 -26.05
CA THR A 263 -14.47 6.70 -25.65
C THR A 263 -13.63 5.43 -25.77
N SER A 264 -13.59 4.60 -24.73
CA SER A 264 -13.27 3.17 -24.90
C SER A 264 -13.87 2.34 -23.76
N LYS A 265 -14.65 1.34 -24.18
CA LYS A 265 -15.50 0.43 -23.40
C LYS A 265 -14.72 -0.21 -22.24
N THR A 266 -15.10 0.13 -21.02
CA THR A 266 -14.76 -0.62 -19.81
C THR A 266 -15.75 -1.77 -19.66
N THR A 267 -15.43 -2.92 -20.27
CA THR A 267 -16.07 -4.18 -19.88
C THR A 267 -15.69 -4.44 -18.42
N SER A 268 -16.68 -4.46 -17.54
CA SER A 268 -16.52 -4.75 -16.11
C SER A 268 -15.64 -5.99 -15.91
N SER A 269 -14.61 -5.88 -15.06
CA SER A 269 -13.64 -6.95 -14.80
C SER A 269 -14.28 -8.27 -14.36
N ALA A 270 -15.51 -8.20 -13.82
CA ALA A 270 -16.31 -9.36 -13.47
C ALA A 270 -16.80 -10.15 -14.70
N GLN A 271 -17.14 -9.46 -15.80
CA GLN A 271 -17.59 -10.11 -17.03
C GLN A 271 -16.43 -10.83 -17.74
N ALA A 272 -15.25 -10.21 -17.75
CA ALA A 272 -14.04 -10.80 -18.30
C ALA A 272 -13.62 -12.08 -17.55
N PHE A 273 -13.88 -12.14 -16.23
CA PHE A 273 -13.60 -13.32 -15.41
C PHE A 273 -14.56 -14.46 -15.71
N LEU A 274 -15.86 -14.17 -15.82
CA LEU A 274 -16.89 -15.17 -16.16
C LEU A 274 -16.70 -15.75 -17.57
N ASP A 275 -16.27 -14.92 -18.52
CA ASP A 275 -16.00 -15.36 -19.90
C ASP A 275 -14.76 -16.27 -19.97
N TYR A 276 -13.73 -16.01 -19.15
CA TYR A 276 -12.54 -16.85 -19.03
C TYR A 276 -12.84 -18.20 -18.36
N GLU A 277 -13.66 -18.18 -17.30
CA GLU A 277 -14.10 -19.40 -16.61
C GLU A 277 -14.94 -20.30 -17.55
N ALA A 278 -15.87 -19.71 -18.31
CA ALA A 278 -16.66 -20.42 -19.31
C ALA A 278 -15.78 -21.07 -20.39
N MET A 279 -14.77 -20.35 -20.88
CA MET A 279 -13.82 -20.86 -21.88
C MET A 279 -13.02 -22.06 -21.36
N ILE A 280 -12.55 -22.01 -20.11
CA ILE A 280 -11.80 -23.11 -19.50
C ILE A 280 -12.69 -24.36 -19.33
N LEU A 281 -13.92 -24.18 -18.85
CA LEU A 281 -14.87 -25.28 -18.67
C LEU A 281 -15.25 -25.95 -19.99
N GLU A 282 -15.42 -25.18 -21.07
CA GLU A 282 -15.68 -25.70 -22.41
C GLU A 282 -14.48 -26.54 -22.91
N ARG A 283 -13.25 -26.11 -22.64
CA ARG A 283 -12.02 -26.83 -23.01
C ARG A 283 -11.88 -28.16 -22.25
N PHE A 284 -12.21 -28.18 -20.96
CA PHE A 284 -12.25 -29.43 -20.18
C PHE A 284 -13.35 -30.38 -20.67
N ARG A 285 -14.52 -29.86 -21.05
CA ARG A 285 -15.62 -30.65 -21.62
C ARG A 285 -15.24 -31.29 -22.96
N GLN A 286 -14.48 -30.59 -23.79
CA GLN A 286 -14.00 -31.13 -25.07
C GLN A 286 -12.85 -32.14 -24.88
N ALA A 287 -11.96 -31.92 -23.90
CA ALA A 287 -10.88 -32.86 -23.58
C ALA A 287 -11.37 -34.18 -22.96
N GLY A 288 -12.58 -34.19 -22.38
CA GLY A 288 -13.24 -35.39 -21.86
C GLY A 288 -14.00 -36.22 -22.91
N LYS A 289 -14.13 -35.73 -24.16
CA LYS A 289 -14.72 -36.54 -25.24
C LYS A 289 -13.65 -37.50 -25.77
N PRO A 290 -13.92 -38.82 -25.81
CA PRO A 290 -12.97 -39.77 -26.38
C PRO A 290 -12.75 -39.42 -27.84
N GLN A 291 -11.48 -39.23 -28.22
CA GLN A 291 -11.05 -39.09 -29.61
C GLN A 291 -11.54 -40.35 -30.35
N GLN A 292 -12.52 -40.21 -31.24
CA GLN A 292 -12.76 -41.24 -32.24
C GLN A 292 -11.52 -41.27 -33.12
N GLU A 293 -10.78 -42.38 -33.06
CA GLU A 293 -9.64 -42.68 -33.92
C GLU A 293 -10.08 -42.57 -35.39
N ASN A 294 -9.71 -41.46 -36.04
CA ASN A 294 -9.73 -41.40 -37.49
C ASN A 294 -8.57 -42.26 -37.99
N SER A 295 -8.92 -43.48 -38.37
CA SER A 295 -8.14 -44.35 -39.23
C SER A 295 -7.84 -43.62 -40.54
N ASN A 296 -6.57 -43.31 -40.77
CA ASN A 296 -6.00 -43.13 -42.11
C ASN A 296 -4.52 -43.46 -42.07
N SER A 297 -4.25 -44.78 -42.01
CA SER A 297 -2.97 -45.35 -42.38
C SER A 297 -3.12 -45.90 -43.80
N SER A 298 -2.59 -45.22 -44.81
CA SER A 298 -2.05 -45.87 -46.01
C SER A 298 -1.29 -44.87 -46.87
N ASN A 299 -0.12 -45.33 -47.33
CA ASN A 299 0.82 -44.69 -48.27
C ASN A 299 1.75 -43.63 -47.69
N ILE A 300 2.99 -44.02 -47.40
CA ILE A 300 4.16 -43.75 -48.24
C ILE A 300 5.29 -44.68 -47.76
N ASN A 301 5.54 -45.73 -48.54
CA ASN A 301 6.79 -46.48 -48.57
C ASN A 301 7.12 -46.62 -50.06
N LYS A 302 8.01 -45.77 -50.57
CA LYS A 302 8.82 -46.00 -51.77
C LYS A 302 9.85 -44.89 -51.88
N GLU A 303 11.05 -45.31 -52.28
CA GLU A 303 12.18 -44.50 -52.77
C GLU A 303 12.95 -43.78 -51.64
N GLU A 304 14.25 -43.94 -51.43
CA GLU A 304 15.33 -44.40 -52.30
C GLU A 304 16.54 -44.84 -51.45
N SER A 305 17.07 -46.03 -51.76
CA SER A 305 18.49 -46.33 -51.58
C SER A 305 19.24 -45.74 -52.77
N LYS A 306 20.04 -44.69 -52.57
CA LYS A 306 21.13 -44.31 -53.47
C LYS A 306 22.04 -43.24 -52.86
N VAL A 307 23.36 -43.48 -52.95
CA VAL A 307 24.47 -42.49 -52.86
C VAL A 307 24.75 -42.01 -51.42
N VAL A 308 25.91 -42.16 -50.78
CA VAL A 308 27.31 -42.56 -51.08
C VAL A 308 27.94 -43.02 -49.76
#